data_AF-A0A1E5RAJ9-F1
#
_entry.id   AF-A0A1E5RAJ9-F1
#
_cell.length_a   1.000
_cell.length_b   1.000
_cell.length_c   1.000
_cell.angle_alpha   90.00
_cell.angle_beta   90.00
_cell.angle_gamma   90.00
#
_symmetry.space_group_name_H-M   'P 1'
#
loop_
_entity.id
_entity.type
_entity.pdbx_description
1 polymer ?
#
loop_
_entity_poly.entity_id
_entity_poly.type
_entity_poly.pdbx_seq_one_letter_code
_entity_poly.pdbx_strand_id
1 'polypeptide(L)'
;MESLNSESEDDVWGSDTEIDPSKKLKDVHYKNGYVDGITSAKDQNLQQGFDETFTLGADLGYRVGRIIGKLQTLVLFYGNTDEALCNDYASALEHLKIGKVLSKSNFDTAFKSSYNIKELDRWEEKIKFYTELHISK
;
A
#
# COMPACT_ATOMS: atom_id res chain seq x y z
N MET A 1 -56.81 65.49 5.26
CA MET A 1 -55.39 65.74 5.53
C MET A 1 -54.92 64.63 6.45
N GLU A 2 -54.38 63.52 5.92
CA GLU A 2 -52.96 63.36 5.50
C GLU A 2 -52.01 63.64 6.67
N SER A 3 -51.09 62.77 7.08
CA SER A 3 -50.42 61.64 6.42
C SER A 3 -49.88 60.70 7.52
N LEU A 4 -50.13 59.40 7.44
CA LEU A 4 -49.13 58.37 7.07
C LEU A 4 -47.79 58.51 7.81
N ASN A 5 -47.68 57.83 8.96
CA ASN A 5 -46.39 57.45 9.53
C ASN A 5 -45.84 56.29 8.69
N SER A 6 -44.96 56.61 7.75
CA SER A 6 -44.23 55.67 6.91
C SER A 6 -42.89 55.33 7.58
N GLU A 7 -42.94 54.51 8.62
CA GLU A 7 -41.76 53.74 9.04
C GLU A 7 -41.84 52.39 8.31
N SER A 8 -41.36 52.39 7.06
CA SER A 8 -41.11 51.16 6.31
C SER A 8 -39.63 50.81 6.44
N GLU A 9 -39.23 50.41 7.63
CA GLU A 9 -38.05 49.60 7.87
C GLU A 9 -38.53 48.41 8.70
N ASP A 10 -38.00 47.23 8.43
CA ASP A 10 -38.32 45.95 9.10
C ASP A 10 -39.55 45.17 8.58
N ASP A 11 -39.41 44.57 7.39
CA ASP A 11 -39.76 43.14 7.29
C ASP A 11 -39.00 42.40 6.18
N VAL A 12 -37.66 42.33 6.34
CA VAL A 12 -36.83 41.43 5.51
C VAL A 12 -36.72 40.04 6.15
N TRP A 13 -37.28 39.83 7.35
CA TRP A 13 -37.06 38.60 8.11
C TRP A 13 -38.17 38.19 9.10
N GLY A 14 -39.45 38.40 8.76
CA GLY A 14 -40.59 38.13 9.65
C GLY A 14 -41.74 37.33 9.04
N SER A 15 -41.48 36.49 8.02
CA SER A 15 -42.37 35.33 7.79
C SER A 15 -41.79 34.14 8.55
N ASP A 16 -42.21 33.99 9.81
CA ASP A 16 -42.06 32.77 10.60
C ASP A 16 -42.76 31.61 9.87
N THR A 17 -42.07 31.08 8.85
CA THR A 17 -42.25 29.69 8.47
C THR A 17 -41.63 28.91 9.62
N GLU A 18 -42.46 28.47 10.58
CA GLU A 18 -42.05 27.59 11.67
C GLU A 18 -41.08 26.55 11.12
N ILE A 19 -39.78 26.74 11.37
CA ILE A 19 -38.78 25.84 10.82
C ILE A 19 -38.83 24.61 11.69
N ASP A 20 -39.71 23.67 11.30
CA ASP A 20 -39.91 22.40 11.96
C ASP A 20 -38.53 21.81 12.31
N PRO A 21 -38.18 21.69 13.61
CA PRO A 21 -36.87 21.21 14.04
C PRO A 21 -36.60 19.81 13.49
N SER A 22 -37.64 19.06 13.15
CA SER A 22 -37.55 17.76 12.49
C SER A 22 -36.99 17.85 11.08
N LYS A 23 -37.22 18.95 10.34
CA LYS A 23 -36.63 19.18 9.02
C LYS A 23 -35.13 19.49 9.11
N LYS A 24 -34.74 20.38 10.02
CA LYS A 24 -33.31 20.66 10.30
C LYS A 24 -32.56 19.39 10.72
N LEU A 25 -33.18 18.57 11.56
CA LEU A 25 -32.60 17.30 12.01
C LEU A 25 -32.45 16.31 10.84
N LYS A 26 -33.46 16.17 9.97
CA LYS A 26 -33.38 15.35 8.75
C LYS A 26 -32.29 15.82 7.81
N ASP A 27 -32.16 17.12 7.59
CA ASP A 27 -31.11 17.69 6.72
C ASP A 27 -29.71 17.45 7.27
N VAL A 28 -29.54 17.57 8.60
CA VAL A 28 -28.28 17.24 9.28
C VAL A 28 -27.97 15.74 9.16
N HIS A 29 -28.94 14.85 9.37
CA HIS A 29 -28.72 13.41 9.20
C HIS A 29 -28.45 13.02 7.75
N TYR A 30 -29.13 13.63 6.79
CA TYR A 30 -28.89 13.41 5.37
C TYR A 30 -27.49 13.86 4.96
N LYS A 31 -27.09 15.06 5.39
CA LYS A 31 -25.75 15.59 5.13
C LYS A 31 -24.66 14.76 5.80
N ASN A 32 -24.89 14.35 7.06
CA ASN A 32 -23.97 13.49 7.78
C ASN A 32 -23.87 12.10 7.12
N GLY A 33 -24.99 11.50 6.72
CA GLY A 33 -25.01 10.21 6.03
C GLY A 33 -24.37 10.25 4.65
N TYR A 34 -24.51 11.35 3.90
CA TYR A 34 -23.83 11.53 2.61
C TYR A 34 -22.32 11.72 2.78
N VAL A 35 -21.89 12.54 3.74
CA VAL A 35 -20.46 12.74 4.06
C VAL A 35 -19.84 11.44 4.57
N ASP A 36 -20.54 10.73 5.44
CA ASP A 36 -20.12 9.42 5.96
C ASP A 36 -20.05 8.38 4.84
N GLY A 37 -21.05 8.34 3.95
CA GLY A 37 -21.04 7.46 2.76
C GLY A 37 -19.87 7.73 1.81
N ILE A 38 -19.51 8.99 1.54
CA ILE A 38 -18.33 9.34 0.74
C ILE A 38 -17.04 8.95 1.46
N THR A 39 -16.98 9.18 2.77
CA THR A 39 -15.80 8.88 3.58
C THR A 39 -15.58 7.37 3.64
N SER A 40 -16.62 6.61 3.98
CA SER A 40 -16.61 5.16 3.99
C SER A 40 -16.27 4.57 2.61
N ALA A 41 -16.78 5.14 1.51
CA ALA A 41 -16.43 4.67 0.17
C ALA A 41 -14.95 4.93 -0.16
N LYS A 42 -14.39 6.08 0.24
CA LYS A 42 -12.97 6.38 0.04
C LYS A 42 -12.08 5.47 0.89
N ASP A 43 -12.45 5.23 2.14
CA ASP A 43 -11.71 4.38 3.06
C ASP A 43 -11.72 2.92 2.59
N GLN A 44 -12.87 2.42 2.10
CA GLN A 44 -12.96 1.07 1.52
C GLN A 44 -12.08 0.90 0.28
N ASN A 45 -12.08 1.87 -0.63
CA ASN A 45 -11.22 1.82 -1.82
C ASN A 45 -9.73 1.89 -1.45
N LEU A 46 -9.37 2.69 -0.43
CA LEU A 46 -7.99 2.78 0.06
C LEU A 46 -7.53 1.47 0.70
N GLN A 47 -8.36 0.87 1.54
CA GLN A 47 -8.07 -0.42 2.18
C GLN A 47 -7.92 -1.54 1.15
N GLN A 48 -8.82 -1.59 0.16
CA GLN A 48 -8.72 -2.58 -0.90
C GLN A 48 -7.39 -2.46 -1.68
N GLY A 49 -6.98 -1.24 -2.03
CA GLY A 49 -5.69 -1.01 -2.68
C GLY A 49 -4.50 -1.39 -1.80
N PHE A 50 -4.61 -1.22 -0.48
CA PHE A 50 -3.59 -1.67 0.47
C PHE A 50 -3.52 -3.19 0.55
N ASP A 51 -4.63 -3.89 0.67
CA ASP A 51 -4.65 -5.35 0.82
C ASP A 51 -4.06 -6.07 -0.41
N GLU A 52 -4.40 -5.58 -1.61
CA GLU A 52 -3.87 -6.10 -2.87
C GLU A 52 -2.34 -5.92 -2.98
N THR A 53 -1.82 -4.78 -2.52
CA THR A 53 -0.38 -4.47 -2.62
C THR A 53 0.43 -5.06 -1.47
N PHE A 54 -0.16 -5.18 -0.29
CA PHE A 54 0.46 -5.77 0.90
C PHE A 54 0.73 -7.26 0.70
N THR A 55 -0.26 -8.00 0.19
CA THR A 55 -0.12 -9.45 -0.09
C THR A 55 0.97 -9.72 -1.12
N LEU A 56 1.03 -8.93 -2.19
CA LEU A 56 2.08 -9.02 -3.20
C LEU A 56 3.46 -8.69 -2.63
N GLY A 57 3.57 -7.60 -1.87
CA GLY A 57 4.82 -7.21 -1.21
C GLY A 57 5.32 -8.27 -0.21
N ALA A 58 4.39 -8.93 0.50
CA ALA A 58 4.69 -10.02 1.41
C ALA A 58 5.22 -11.26 0.68
N ASP A 59 4.60 -11.68 -0.42
CA ASP A 59 5.08 -12.82 -1.22
C ASP A 59 6.49 -12.55 -1.79
N LEU A 60 6.71 -11.35 -2.32
CA LEU A 60 8.00 -10.94 -2.85
C LEU A 60 9.07 -10.89 -1.74
N GLY A 61 8.76 -10.26 -0.62
CA GLY A 61 9.65 -10.22 0.55
C GLY A 61 9.98 -11.61 1.09
N TYR A 62 9.00 -12.53 1.09
CA TYR A 62 9.19 -13.93 1.47
C TYR A 62 10.16 -14.65 0.53
N ARG A 63 9.99 -14.50 -0.79
CA ARG A 63 10.88 -15.10 -1.81
C ARG A 63 12.31 -14.59 -1.68
N VAL A 64 12.49 -13.27 -1.56
CA VAL A 64 13.81 -12.64 -1.35
C VAL A 64 14.46 -13.15 -0.06
N GLY A 65 13.71 -13.16 1.05
CA GLY A 65 14.19 -13.62 2.34
C GLY A 65 14.65 -15.08 2.31
N ARG A 66 13.94 -15.95 1.59
CA ARG A 66 14.33 -17.36 1.41
C ARG A 66 15.63 -17.51 0.63
N ILE A 67 15.81 -16.76 -0.45
CA ILE A 67 17.02 -16.81 -1.28
C ILE A 67 18.23 -16.38 -0.44
N ILE A 68 18.13 -15.22 0.22
CA ILE A 68 19.21 -14.69 1.07
C ILE A 68 19.51 -15.66 2.22
N GLY A 69 18.48 -16.18 2.89
CA GLY A 69 18.65 -17.11 4.02
C GLY A 69 19.33 -18.42 3.61
N LYS A 70 19.00 -18.98 2.44
CA LYS A 70 19.67 -20.17 1.91
C LYS A 70 21.13 -19.91 1.58
N LEU A 71 21.43 -18.81 0.87
CA LEU A 71 22.82 -18.45 0.55
C LEU A 71 23.63 -18.18 1.82
N GLN A 72 23.07 -17.47 2.79
CA GLN A 72 23.72 -17.23 4.08
C GLN A 72 24.05 -18.55 4.80
N THR A 73 23.13 -19.50 4.77
CA THR A 73 23.34 -20.84 5.37
C THR A 73 24.48 -21.57 4.67
N LEU A 74 24.50 -21.57 3.34
CA LEU A 74 25.57 -22.19 2.56
C LEU A 74 26.93 -21.52 2.83
N VAL A 75 26.99 -20.20 2.89
CA VAL A 75 28.20 -19.45 3.26
C VAL A 75 28.66 -19.79 4.67
N LEU A 76 27.75 -19.98 5.62
CA LEU A 76 28.10 -20.33 6.99
C LEU A 76 28.75 -21.72 7.10
N PHE A 77 28.31 -22.68 6.28
CA PHE A 77 28.87 -24.04 6.28
C PHE A 77 30.10 -24.19 5.37
N TYR A 78 30.14 -23.52 4.22
CA TYR A 78 31.11 -23.74 3.15
C TYR A 78 31.94 -22.49 2.79
N GLY A 79 31.76 -21.37 3.49
CA GLY A 79 32.42 -20.10 3.17
C GLY A 79 33.95 -20.10 3.30
N ASN A 80 34.52 -21.04 4.06
CA ASN A 80 35.97 -21.24 4.11
C ASN A 80 36.52 -22.04 2.91
N THR A 81 35.67 -22.70 2.15
CA THR A 81 36.06 -23.58 1.02
C THR A 81 35.77 -22.95 -0.33
N ASP A 82 34.76 -22.06 -0.42
CA ASP A 82 34.36 -21.43 -1.67
C ASP A 82 34.22 -19.91 -1.52
N GLU A 83 35.26 -19.19 -1.96
CA GLU A 83 35.26 -17.73 -2.00
C GLU A 83 34.27 -17.18 -3.05
N ALA A 84 33.95 -17.96 -4.10
CA ALA A 84 32.97 -17.57 -5.11
C ALA A 84 31.56 -17.50 -4.53
N LEU A 85 31.22 -18.40 -3.60
CA LEU A 85 29.95 -18.39 -2.87
C LEU A 85 29.79 -17.13 -2.01
N CYS A 86 30.87 -16.69 -1.34
CA CYS A 86 30.89 -15.45 -0.57
C CYS A 86 30.67 -14.21 -1.46
N ASN A 87 31.33 -14.18 -2.63
CA ASN A 87 31.17 -13.10 -3.60
C ASN A 87 29.76 -13.07 -4.22
N ASP A 88 29.19 -14.24 -4.51
CA ASP A 88 27.82 -14.36 -5.00
C ASP A 88 26.79 -13.96 -3.94
N TYR A 89 27.03 -14.28 -2.67
CA TYR A 89 26.18 -13.82 -1.56
C TYR A 89 26.23 -12.29 -1.40
N ALA A 90 27.42 -11.68 -1.46
CA ALA A 90 27.56 -10.23 -1.41
C ALA A 90 26.83 -9.54 -2.58
N SER A 91 26.97 -10.10 -3.79
CA SER A 91 26.25 -9.63 -4.98
C SER A 91 24.73 -9.78 -4.80
N ALA A 92 24.27 -10.93 -4.28
CA ALA A 92 22.85 -11.16 -4.02
C ALA A 92 22.29 -10.12 -3.03
N LEU A 93 23.01 -9.78 -1.95
CA LEU A 93 22.58 -8.76 -0.99
C LEU A 93 22.43 -7.36 -1.60
N GLU A 94 23.34 -6.98 -2.50
CA GLU A 94 23.28 -5.69 -3.18
C GLU A 94 22.09 -5.63 -4.15
N HIS A 95 21.89 -6.70 -4.92
CA HIS A 95 20.84 -6.79 -5.92
C HIS A 95 19.44 -6.97 -5.31
N LEU A 96 19.31 -7.80 -4.27
CA LEU A 96 18.05 -8.18 -3.62
C LEU A 96 17.74 -7.36 -2.35
N LYS A 97 18.41 -6.22 -2.16
CA LYS A 97 18.11 -5.33 -1.03
C LYS A 97 16.63 -4.97 -1.03
N ILE A 98 15.91 -5.33 0.04
CA ILE A 98 14.44 -5.22 0.08
C ILE A 98 13.92 -3.80 -0.19
N GLY A 99 14.65 -2.77 0.23
CA GLY A 99 14.30 -1.37 -0.06
C GLY A 99 14.46 -0.98 -1.53
N LYS A 100 15.37 -1.64 -2.27
CA LYS A 100 15.52 -1.49 -3.72
C LYS A 100 14.49 -2.34 -4.45
N VAL A 101 14.11 -3.48 -3.89
CA VAL A 101 13.10 -4.39 -4.45
C VAL A 101 11.71 -3.78 -4.40
N LEU A 102 11.34 -3.24 -3.24
CA LEU A 102 10.05 -2.64 -2.97
C LEU A 102 10.00 -1.13 -3.30
N SER A 103 10.94 -0.61 -4.09
CA SER A 103 10.92 0.79 -4.48
C SER A 103 9.80 1.08 -5.47
N LYS A 104 9.24 2.30 -5.38
CA LYS A 104 8.17 2.80 -6.27
C LYS A 104 8.51 2.69 -7.77
N SER A 105 9.80 2.64 -8.12
CA SER A 105 10.29 2.46 -9.49
C SER A 105 9.99 1.08 -10.10
N ASN A 106 9.74 0.07 -9.27
CA ASN A 106 9.57 -1.31 -9.73
C ASN A 106 8.10 -1.76 -9.77
N PHE A 107 7.19 -0.87 -9.41
CA PHE A 107 5.75 -1.10 -9.48
C PHE A 107 5.17 -0.20 -10.55
N ASP A 108 4.45 -0.81 -11.50
CA ASP A 108 3.68 -0.06 -12.49
C ASP A 108 2.45 0.61 -11.83
N THR A 109 1.77 1.48 -12.55
CA THR A 109 0.53 2.17 -12.15
C THR A 109 -0.59 1.18 -11.77
N ALA A 110 -0.52 -0.06 -12.26
CA ALA A 110 -1.40 -1.17 -11.88
C ALA A 110 -0.95 -1.94 -10.61
N PHE A 111 0.13 -1.50 -9.94
CA PHE A 111 0.84 -2.16 -8.84
C PHE A 111 1.19 -3.63 -9.08
N LYS A 112 1.07 -4.09 -10.33
CA LYS A 112 1.53 -5.40 -10.77
C LYS A 112 3.05 -5.39 -10.72
N SER A 113 3.60 -6.38 -10.04
CA SER A 113 5.02 -6.64 -9.97
C SER A 113 5.57 -6.89 -11.38
N SER A 114 6.09 -5.84 -12.02
CA SER A 114 7.09 -5.98 -13.07
C SER A 114 8.49 -6.19 -12.46
N TYR A 115 8.57 -6.41 -11.14
CA TYR A 115 9.80 -6.81 -10.48
C TYR A 115 10.34 -8.04 -11.20
N ASN A 116 11.63 -7.99 -11.50
CA ASN A 116 12.32 -8.87 -12.43
C ASN A 116 12.33 -10.31 -11.87
N ILE A 117 11.21 -11.05 -12.02
CA ILE A 117 11.06 -12.45 -11.61
C ILE A 117 12.25 -13.27 -12.13
N LYS A 118 12.80 -12.90 -13.29
CA LYS A 118 13.99 -13.48 -13.89
C LYS A 118 15.25 -13.39 -13.02
N GLU A 119 15.44 -12.30 -12.28
CA GLU A 119 16.58 -12.18 -11.36
C GLU A 119 16.42 -13.09 -10.15
N LEU A 120 15.21 -13.17 -9.58
CA LEU A 120 14.90 -14.10 -8.49
C LEU A 120 15.11 -15.55 -8.94
N ASP A 121 14.59 -15.91 -10.10
CA ASP A 121 14.73 -17.26 -10.67
C ASP A 121 16.21 -17.62 -10.91
N ARG A 122 17.02 -16.68 -11.42
CA ARG A 122 18.48 -16.87 -11.59
C ARG A 122 19.17 -17.22 -10.27
N TRP A 123 18.82 -16.53 -9.19
CA TRP A 123 19.40 -16.82 -7.87
C TRP A 123 18.89 -18.14 -7.29
N GLU A 124 17.63 -18.50 -7.53
CA GLU A 124 17.11 -19.81 -7.16
C GLU A 124 17.83 -20.96 -7.90
N GLU A 125 18.12 -20.79 -9.19
CA GLU A 125 18.93 -21.75 -9.97
C GLU A 125 20.35 -21.89 -9.42
N LYS A 126 21.02 -20.77 -9.12
CA LYS A 126 22.35 -20.80 -8.47
C LYS A 126 22.31 -21.53 -7.13
N ILE A 127 21.29 -21.29 -6.31
CA ILE A 127 21.13 -21.98 -5.03
C ILE A 127 20.96 -23.48 -5.25
N LYS A 128 20.15 -23.92 -6.22
CA LYS A 128 20.00 -25.34 -6.53
C LYS A 128 21.34 -25.97 -6.90
N PHE A 129 22.12 -25.30 -7.74
CA PHE A 129 23.46 -25.75 -8.12
C PHE A 129 24.40 -25.92 -6.91
N TYR A 130 24.50 -24.92 -6.04
CA TYR A 130 25.33 -25.02 -4.83
C TYR A 130 24.82 -26.09 -3.86
N THR A 131 23.50 -26.22 -3.75
CA THR A 131 22.88 -27.24 -2.89
C THR A 131 23.21 -28.64 -3.40
N GLU A 132 23.09 -28.90 -4.70
CA GLU A 132 23.44 -30.19 -5.31
C GLU A 132 24.94 -30.49 -5.16
N LEU A 133 25.81 -29.49 -5.36
CA LEU A 133 27.26 -29.65 -5.26
C LEU A 133 27.73 -30.00 -3.84
N HIS A 134 27.08 -29.44 -2.81
CA HIS A 134 27.49 -29.63 -1.42
C HIS A 134 26.71 -30.71 -0.66
N ILE A 135 25.46 -31.02 -1.05
CA ILE A 135 24.67 -32.11 -0.45
C ILE A 135 25.02 -33.47 -1.07
N SER A 136 25.54 -33.50 -2.30
CA SER A 136 25.99 -34.76 -2.95
C SER A 136 27.36 -35.26 -2.45
N LYS A 137 28.00 -34.55 -1.51
CA LYS A 137 29.33 -34.87 -0.97
C LYS A 137 29.22 -35.42 0.45
#